data_AF-H5URC5-F1
#
_entry.id   AF-H5URC5-F1
#
_cell.length_a   1.000
_cell.length_b   1.000
_cell.length_c   1.000
_cell.angle_alpha   90.00
_cell.angle_beta   90.00
_cell.angle_gamma   90.00
#
_symmetry.space_group_name_H-M   'P 1'
#
loop_
_entity.id
_entity.type
_entity.pdbx_description
1 polymer ?
#
loop_
_entity_poly.entity_id
_entity_poly.type
_entity_poly.pdbx_seq_one_letter_code
_entity_poly.pdbx_strand_id
1 'polypeptide(L)'
;MRTRTGTGPAVAMTTVAVMAAAGVTTTPVARAEESPTEERLVARADVDGDGRRDSVIQTTSWPVDGTRAHTTLTVKGSAGRTSSVRLGLEVHPEFDTPWVGVGIVDGKPGADIAIDITDDEVERFRVFTWRSGRLVSLSPPESQRGHRTAVWRAMDGEQPGGYRFFTVRGVRHVERLVGSDVRDHPRREFRAVLTTYRWSKNTWVPVKTRRTTMPATEKAIRPWAPFTGTGMRLPW
;
A
#
# COMPACT_ATOMS: atom_id res chain seq x y z
N MET A 1 15.74 104.41 17.42
CA MET A 1 14.30 104.58 17.72
C MET A 1 13.52 103.45 17.05
N ARG A 2 13.10 102.46 17.85
CA ARG A 2 12.05 101.44 17.66
C ARG A 2 12.38 100.34 18.68
N THR A 3 11.83 100.50 19.88
CA THR A 3 12.01 99.63 21.04
C THR A 3 11.07 98.42 20.97
N ARG A 4 11.60 97.27 21.35
CA ARG A 4 11.01 95.93 21.31
C ARG A 4 10.76 95.51 22.76
N THR A 5 9.53 95.16 23.14
CA THR A 5 9.22 94.47 24.39
C THR A 5 8.09 93.48 24.14
N GLY A 6 8.32 92.22 24.49
CA GLY A 6 7.36 91.13 24.34
C GLY A 6 7.59 90.06 25.41
N THR A 7 6.59 89.95 26.28
CA THR A 7 5.94 88.73 26.81
C THR A 7 6.74 87.77 27.70
N GLY A 8 6.16 87.49 28.88
CA GLY A 8 6.71 86.71 29.99
C GLY A 8 6.55 85.18 29.90
N PRO A 9 6.99 84.46 30.96
CA PRO A 9 7.22 83.02 30.91
C PRO A 9 5.99 82.17 31.28
N ALA A 10 5.84 81.03 30.59
CA ALA A 10 4.88 79.97 30.89
C ALA A 10 5.51 78.92 31.81
N VAL A 11 4.78 78.52 32.84
CA VAL A 11 5.13 77.44 33.78
C VAL A 11 4.59 76.11 33.24
N ALA A 12 5.48 75.11 33.11
CA ALA A 12 5.13 73.77 32.67
C ALA A 12 4.62 72.90 33.84
N MET A 13 3.47 72.25 33.66
CA MET A 13 2.95 71.22 34.56
C MET A 13 3.41 69.83 34.07
N THR A 14 4.08 69.09 34.96
CA THR A 14 4.52 67.71 34.75
C THR A 14 3.41 66.75 35.14
N THR A 15 2.92 65.94 34.21
CA THR A 15 1.98 64.84 34.49
C THR A 15 2.76 63.52 34.61
N VAL A 16 2.59 62.81 35.72
CA VAL A 16 3.17 61.47 35.95
C VAL A 16 2.22 60.42 35.38
N ALA A 17 2.69 59.62 34.43
CA ALA A 17 1.94 58.49 33.89
C ALA A 17 2.25 57.21 34.69
N VAL A 18 1.23 56.59 35.26
CA VAL A 18 1.29 55.26 35.89
C VAL A 18 1.19 54.21 34.79
N MET A 19 2.26 53.44 34.55
CA MET A 19 2.23 52.31 33.63
C MET A 19 1.70 51.06 34.35
N ALA A 20 0.52 50.60 33.97
CA ALA A 20 -0.01 49.30 34.35
C ALA A 20 0.71 48.19 33.56
N ALA A 21 1.43 47.30 34.26
CA ALA A 21 2.04 46.13 33.66
C ALA A 21 0.96 45.10 33.32
N ALA A 22 0.67 44.92 32.03
CA ALA A 22 -0.14 43.81 31.55
C ALA A 22 0.68 42.52 31.65
N GLY A 23 0.36 41.68 32.64
CA GLY A 23 0.90 40.33 32.74
C GLY A 23 0.43 39.49 31.54
N VAL A 24 1.36 39.09 30.69
CA VAL A 24 1.09 38.15 29.59
C VAL A 24 0.97 36.76 30.21
N THR A 25 -0.26 36.28 30.40
CA THR A 25 -0.54 34.88 30.66
C THR A 25 -0.32 34.09 29.37
N THR A 26 0.87 33.51 29.21
CA THR A 26 1.11 32.50 28.17
C THR A 26 0.31 31.25 28.52
N THR A 27 -0.81 31.04 27.83
CA THR A 27 -1.57 29.79 27.91
C THR A 27 -0.67 28.67 27.37
N PRO A 28 -0.47 27.55 28.11
CA PRO A 28 0.27 26.42 27.57
C PRO A 28 -0.47 25.91 26.33
N VAL A 29 0.21 25.92 25.18
CA VAL A 29 -0.31 25.30 23.96
C VAL A 29 -0.47 23.82 24.27
N ALA A 30 -1.70 23.32 24.26
CA ALA A 30 -2.00 21.91 24.42
C ALA A 30 -1.15 21.12 23.42
N ARG A 31 -0.32 20.20 23.92
CA ARG A 31 0.45 19.27 23.09
C ARG A 31 -0.57 18.47 22.27
N ALA A 32 -0.49 18.56 20.95
CA ALA A 32 -1.27 17.68 20.09
C ALA A 32 -0.99 16.23 20.49
N GLU A 33 -2.03 15.49 20.85
CA GLU A 33 -1.90 14.05 21.10
C GLU A 33 -1.41 13.41 19.80
N GLU A 34 -0.21 12.83 19.83
CA GLU A 34 0.33 12.13 18.67
C GLU A 34 -0.53 10.90 18.40
N SER A 35 -1.02 10.80 17.17
CA SER A 35 -1.70 9.63 16.64
C SER A 35 -0.94 8.34 17.00
N PRO A 36 -1.58 7.36 17.68
CA PRO A 36 -0.92 6.12 18.01
C PRO A 36 -0.40 5.48 16.72
N THR A 37 0.89 5.17 16.72
CA THR A 37 1.59 4.60 15.57
C THR A 37 2.21 3.28 15.98
N GLU A 38 1.87 2.22 15.26
CA GLU A 38 2.42 0.88 15.45
C GLU A 38 3.38 0.58 14.29
N GLU A 39 4.63 0.22 14.62
CA GLU A 39 5.62 -0.25 13.65
C GLU A 39 5.88 -1.75 13.84
N ARG A 40 5.75 -2.53 12.77
CA ARG A 40 5.99 -3.97 12.76
C ARG A 40 6.95 -4.36 11.65
N LEU A 41 8.02 -5.07 12.02
CA LEU A 41 8.85 -5.79 11.05
C LEU A 41 8.07 -7.01 10.56
N VAL A 42 7.65 -7.01 9.29
CA VAL A 42 6.79 -8.06 8.70
C VAL A 42 7.58 -9.07 7.88
N ALA A 43 8.75 -8.71 7.35
CA ALA A 43 9.63 -9.66 6.67
C ALA A 43 11.10 -9.23 6.58
N ARG A 44 11.95 -10.22 6.24
CA ARG A 44 13.35 -10.05 5.83
C ARG A 44 13.56 -10.75 4.49
N ALA A 45 13.78 -10.00 3.42
CA ALA A 45 14.01 -10.54 2.08
C ALA A 45 14.84 -9.57 1.24
N ASP A 46 15.57 -10.07 0.25
CA ASP A 46 16.22 -9.26 -0.76
C ASP A 46 15.15 -8.65 -1.66
N VAL A 47 14.67 -7.44 -1.38
CA VAL A 47 13.62 -6.76 -2.13
C VAL A 47 14.25 -5.88 -3.20
N ASP A 48 15.39 -5.25 -2.90
CA ASP A 48 16.07 -4.34 -3.81
C ASP A 48 16.94 -5.02 -4.89
N GLY A 49 17.17 -6.33 -4.76
CA GLY A 49 17.84 -7.19 -5.72
C GLY A 49 19.37 -7.20 -5.61
N ASP A 50 19.93 -6.73 -4.48
CA ASP A 50 21.38 -6.70 -4.23
C ASP A 50 21.95 -8.00 -3.63
N GLY A 51 21.09 -9.00 -3.38
CA GLY A 51 21.46 -10.30 -2.81
C GLY A 51 21.52 -10.33 -1.28
N ARG A 52 21.22 -9.23 -0.58
CA ARG A 52 21.18 -9.14 0.88
C ARG A 52 19.75 -8.97 1.37
N ARG A 53 19.51 -9.32 2.64
CA ARG A 53 18.15 -9.23 3.20
C ARG A 53 17.85 -7.80 3.65
N ASP A 54 16.77 -7.24 3.11
CA ASP A 54 16.19 -5.96 3.49
C ASP A 54 15.17 -6.12 4.62
N SER A 55 14.93 -5.06 5.39
CA SER A 55 13.80 -5.01 6.32
C SER A 55 12.55 -4.55 5.59
N VAL A 56 11.47 -5.32 5.69
CA VAL A 56 10.14 -4.87 5.28
C VAL A 56 9.34 -4.55 6.54
N ILE A 57 8.92 -3.31 6.65
CA ILE A 57 8.29 -2.73 7.83
C ILE A 57 6.93 -2.21 7.45
N GLN A 58 5.92 -2.56 8.22
CA GLN A 58 4.59 -1.99 8.14
C GLN A 58 4.41 -1.01 9.30
N THR A 59 3.97 0.20 8.99
CA THR A 59 3.63 1.21 9.98
C THR A 59 2.16 1.54 9.85
N THR A 60 1.38 1.35 10.91
CA THR A 60 -0.03 1.73 10.97
C THR A 60 -0.19 2.91 11.91
N SER A 61 -0.68 4.04 11.41
CA SER A 61 -0.98 5.22 12.22
C SER A 61 -2.48 5.43 12.30
N TRP A 62 -2.99 5.62 13.52
CA TRP A 62 -4.41 5.83 13.78
C TRP A 62 -4.70 7.32 13.98
N PRO A 63 -5.64 7.92 13.23
CA PRO A 63 -6.04 9.30 13.51
C PRO A 63 -6.68 9.37 14.91
N VAL A 64 -6.52 10.52 15.58
CA VAL A 64 -7.01 10.75 16.95
C VAL A 64 -8.54 10.59 17.04
N ASP A 65 -9.26 10.83 15.94
CA ASP A 65 -10.70 10.63 15.83
C ASP A 65 -11.13 9.16 15.65
N GLY A 66 -10.18 8.22 15.59
CA GLY A 66 -10.42 6.78 15.49
C GLY A 66 -11.02 6.32 14.16
N THR A 67 -11.10 7.19 13.14
CA THR A 67 -11.88 6.90 11.94
C THR A 67 -11.18 5.94 10.98
N ARG A 68 -9.92 6.22 10.60
CA ARG A 68 -9.25 5.53 9.47
C ARG A 68 -7.76 5.38 9.67
N ALA A 69 -7.30 4.17 10.00
CA ALA A 69 -5.89 3.85 10.01
C ALA A 69 -5.23 4.14 8.65
N HIS A 70 -4.00 4.62 8.68
CA HIS A 70 -3.15 4.74 7.52
C HIS A 70 -2.00 3.75 7.63
N THR A 71 -1.86 2.90 6.62
CA THR A 71 -0.76 1.95 6.57
C THR A 71 0.30 2.43 5.59
N THR A 72 1.55 2.43 6.02
CA THR A 72 2.73 2.68 5.20
C THR A 72 3.59 1.42 5.18
N LEU A 73 3.97 0.99 4.00
CA LEU A 73 4.95 -0.07 3.80
C LEU A 73 6.30 0.59 3.54
N THR A 74 7.32 0.24 4.33
CA THR A 74 8.68 0.75 4.21
C THR A 74 9.65 -0.40 4.00
N VAL A 75 10.53 -0.27 3.01
CA VAL A 75 11.66 -1.18 2.79
C VAL A 75 12.94 -0.43 3.12
N LYS A 76 13.71 -0.97 4.07
CA LYS A 76 15.04 -0.47 4.44
C LYS A 76 16.07 -1.48 3.91
N GLY A 77 16.73 -1.08 2.83
CA GLY A 77 17.76 -1.86 2.15
C GLY A 77 19.05 -1.93 2.94
N SER A 78 19.81 -3.02 2.74
CA SER A 78 21.07 -3.26 3.48
C SER A 78 22.13 -2.17 3.27
N ALA A 79 22.13 -1.52 2.10
CA ALA A 79 23.02 -0.41 1.75
C ALA A 79 22.50 0.98 2.19
N GLY A 80 21.49 1.04 3.07
CA GLY A 80 20.91 2.29 3.57
C GLY A 80 19.86 2.92 2.64
N ARG A 81 19.61 2.32 1.47
CA ARG A 81 18.51 2.74 0.58
C ARG A 81 17.17 2.49 1.25
N THR A 82 16.29 3.46 1.26
CA THR A 82 14.95 3.32 1.85
C THR A 82 13.89 3.79 0.88
N SER A 83 12.77 3.07 0.81
CA SER A 83 11.59 3.50 0.07
C SER A 83 10.33 3.14 0.83
N SER A 84 9.34 4.01 0.77
CA SER A 84 8.04 3.80 1.42
C SER A 84 6.89 4.04 0.44
N VAL A 85 5.78 3.31 0.64
CA VAL A 85 4.52 3.53 -0.07
C VAL A 85 3.38 3.59 0.93
N ARG A 86 2.52 4.61 0.79
CA ARG A 86 1.28 4.70 1.58
C ARG A 86 0.23 3.83 0.90
N LEU A 87 -0.22 2.83 1.63
CA LEU A 87 -1.34 1.99 1.26
C LEU A 87 -2.57 2.82 1.62
N GLY A 88 -3.17 3.49 0.63
CA GLY A 88 -4.42 4.24 0.81
C GLY A 88 -5.61 3.31 1.08
N LEU A 89 -5.49 2.49 2.12
CA LEU A 89 -6.44 1.50 2.58
C LEU A 89 -7.17 2.10 3.77
N GLU A 90 -8.48 2.03 3.73
CA GLU A 90 -9.30 2.18 4.93
C GLU A 90 -9.24 0.82 5.62
N VAL A 91 -8.21 0.62 6.45
CA VAL A 91 -8.09 -0.62 7.22
C VAL A 91 -9.14 -0.55 8.32
N HIS A 92 -10.16 -1.40 8.21
CA HIS A 92 -11.09 -1.63 9.29
C HIS A 92 -10.32 -2.22 10.49
N PRO A 93 -10.51 -1.70 11.71
CA PRO A 93 -9.72 -2.07 12.88
C PRO A 93 -9.83 -3.55 13.26
N GLU A 94 -10.85 -4.26 12.78
CA GLU A 94 -11.01 -5.70 12.96
C GLU A 94 -10.12 -6.59 12.07
N PHE A 95 -9.48 -6.08 11.02
CA PHE A 95 -8.62 -6.92 10.16
C PHE A 95 -7.17 -6.92 10.63
N ASP A 96 -6.69 -8.12 10.98
CA ASP A 96 -5.26 -8.39 11.18
C ASP A 96 -4.48 -7.92 9.94
N THR A 97 -3.39 -7.21 10.20
CA THR A 97 -2.37 -6.70 9.24
C THR A 97 -2.60 -7.01 7.75
N PRO A 98 -2.64 -6.02 6.83
CA PRO A 98 -2.80 -6.23 5.38
C PRO A 98 -1.58 -6.92 4.72
N TRP A 99 -0.71 -7.53 5.51
CA TRP A 99 0.48 -8.23 5.07
C TRP A 99 0.12 -9.60 4.50
N VAL A 100 0.41 -9.82 3.22
CA VAL A 100 0.42 -11.18 2.65
C VAL A 100 1.80 -11.77 2.76
N GLY A 101 2.78 -11.19 2.07
CA GLY A 101 4.09 -11.83 2.03
C GLY A 101 5.05 -11.25 1.00
N VAL A 102 6.22 -11.89 0.94
CA VAL A 102 7.25 -11.64 -0.07
C VAL A 102 7.44 -12.86 -0.95
N GLY A 103 7.77 -12.65 -2.22
CA GLY A 103 8.06 -13.74 -3.16
C GLY A 103 8.40 -13.23 -4.55
N ILE A 104 8.69 -14.14 -5.48
CA ILE A 104 9.05 -13.76 -6.85
C ILE A 104 7.81 -13.78 -7.74
N VAL A 105 7.35 -12.61 -8.18
CA VAL A 105 6.17 -12.44 -9.04
C VAL A 105 6.60 -12.19 -10.48
N ASP A 106 7.48 -11.22 -10.72
CA ASP A 106 7.81 -10.77 -12.09
C ASP A 106 9.17 -11.24 -12.62
N GLY A 107 9.89 -12.08 -11.87
CA GLY A 107 11.12 -12.72 -12.35
C GLY A 107 12.32 -11.80 -12.56
N LYS A 108 12.25 -10.55 -12.07
CA LYS A 108 13.45 -9.72 -11.88
C LYS A 108 14.18 -10.11 -10.59
N PRO A 109 15.46 -9.73 -10.44
CA PRO A 109 16.13 -9.75 -9.15
C PRO A 109 15.34 -8.95 -8.11
N GLY A 110 15.34 -9.44 -6.87
CA GLY A 110 14.54 -8.89 -5.78
C GLY A 110 13.18 -9.58 -5.61
N ALA A 111 12.71 -9.63 -4.37
CA ALA A 111 11.40 -10.11 -3.98
C ALA A 111 10.37 -9.00 -4.13
N ASP A 112 9.19 -9.40 -4.62
CA ASP A 112 8.01 -8.57 -4.68
C ASP A 112 7.23 -8.72 -3.36
N ILE A 113 6.49 -7.68 -2.98
CA ILE A 113 5.70 -7.61 -1.75
C ILE A 113 4.23 -7.59 -2.11
N ALA A 114 3.45 -8.52 -1.58
CA ALA A 114 2.00 -8.53 -1.70
C ALA A 114 1.34 -7.99 -0.43
N ILE A 115 0.34 -7.13 -0.63
CA ILE A 115 -0.48 -6.52 0.41
C ILE A 115 -1.94 -6.82 0.09
N ASP A 116 -2.66 -7.32 1.08
CA ASP A 116 -4.10 -7.52 1.03
C ASP A 116 -4.82 -6.16 1.13
N ILE A 117 -5.69 -5.92 0.16
CA ILE A 117 -6.51 -4.71 0.04
C ILE A 117 -7.98 -5.08 -0.21
N THR A 118 -8.34 -6.31 0.16
CA THR A 118 -9.69 -6.87 0.06
C THR A 118 -10.67 -5.96 0.78
N ASP A 119 -11.78 -5.68 0.09
CA ASP A 119 -13.01 -5.24 0.75
C ASP A 119 -14.06 -6.33 0.55
N ASP A 120 -15.00 -6.38 1.49
CA ASP A 120 -16.20 -7.24 1.58
C ASP A 120 -16.21 -8.48 0.67
N GLU A 121 -16.45 -8.30 -0.63
CA GLU A 121 -16.76 -9.38 -1.56
C GLU A 121 -15.64 -9.74 -2.56
N VAL A 122 -14.55 -8.97 -2.65
CA VAL A 122 -13.52 -9.18 -3.68
C VAL A 122 -12.14 -9.26 -3.08
N GLU A 123 -11.51 -10.43 -3.19
CA GLU A 123 -10.12 -10.61 -2.80
C GLU A 123 -9.21 -9.80 -3.70
N ARG A 124 -8.62 -8.73 -3.16
CA ARG A 124 -7.82 -7.77 -3.91
C ARG A 124 -6.48 -7.60 -3.26
N PHE A 125 -5.46 -7.45 -4.08
CA PHE A 125 -4.09 -7.28 -3.63
C PHE A 125 -3.39 -6.17 -4.38
N ARG A 126 -2.47 -5.49 -3.71
CA ARG A 126 -1.44 -4.70 -4.36
C ARG A 126 -0.12 -5.45 -4.28
N VAL A 127 0.58 -5.53 -5.41
CA VAL A 127 1.93 -6.05 -5.45
C VAL A 127 2.88 -4.89 -5.69
N PHE A 128 3.92 -4.80 -4.87
CA PHE A 128 4.98 -3.80 -5.00
C PHE A 128 6.29 -4.49 -5.37
N THR A 129 7.07 -3.83 -6.20
CA THR A 129 8.39 -4.30 -6.64
C THR A 129 9.39 -3.17 -6.60
N TRP A 130 10.67 -3.47 -6.44
CA TRP A 130 11.72 -2.45 -6.36
C TRP A 130 12.24 -2.08 -7.75
N ARG A 131 12.03 -0.83 -8.20
CA ARG A 131 12.51 -0.34 -9.50
C ARG A 131 13.11 1.04 -9.36
N SER A 132 14.26 1.24 -9.98
CA SER A 132 14.94 2.54 -10.02
C SER A 132 15.10 3.16 -8.62
N GLY A 133 15.46 2.34 -7.63
CA GLY A 133 15.73 2.79 -6.26
C GLY A 133 14.51 3.01 -5.38
N ARG A 134 13.31 2.59 -5.80
CA ARG A 134 12.08 2.73 -5.01
C ARG A 134 11.08 1.61 -5.22
N LEU A 135 10.15 1.47 -4.29
CA LEU A 135 8.95 0.65 -4.48
C LEU A 135 8.03 1.27 -5.54
N VAL A 136 7.56 0.44 -6.46
CA VAL A 136 6.54 0.79 -7.46
C VAL A 136 5.49 -0.31 -7.51
N SER A 137 4.24 0.04 -7.83
CA SER A 137 3.20 -0.96 -8.00
C SER A 137 3.46 -1.81 -9.24
N LEU A 138 3.42 -3.12 -9.08
CA LEU A 138 3.47 -4.10 -10.16
C LEU A 138 2.04 -4.37 -10.66
N SER A 139 1.80 -4.11 -11.94
CA SER A 139 0.49 -4.32 -12.54
C SER A 139 0.20 -5.81 -12.78
N PRO A 140 -1.04 -6.27 -12.62
CA PRO A 140 -1.41 -7.66 -12.85
C PRO A 140 -1.39 -8.02 -14.35
N PRO A 141 -1.39 -9.31 -14.71
CA PRO A 141 -1.28 -9.75 -16.10
C PRO A 141 -2.36 -9.25 -17.05
N GLU A 142 -3.59 -9.10 -16.55
CA GLU A 142 -4.75 -8.60 -17.28
C GLU A 142 -4.76 -7.08 -17.45
N SER A 143 -3.83 -6.35 -16.83
CA SER A 143 -3.70 -4.90 -17.04
C SER A 143 -3.19 -4.60 -18.45
N GLN A 144 -4.12 -4.43 -19.39
CA GLN A 144 -3.78 -3.94 -20.73
C GLN A 144 -3.38 -2.46 -20.68
N ARG A 145 -2.54 -2.03 -21.64
CA ARG A 145 -2.18 -0.62 -21.85
C ARG A 145 -3.44 0.25 -21.85
N GLY A 146 -3.61 1.04 -20.79
CA GLY A 146 -4.74 1.97 -20.64
C GLY A 146 -5.55 1.78 -19.36
N HIS A 147 -5.55 0.58 -18.76
CA HIS A 147 -6.25 0.32 -17.50
C HIS A 147 -5.26 0.40 -16.32
N ARG A 148 -5.45 1.43 -15.48
CA ARG A 148 -4.47 1.90 -14.47
C ARG A 148 -4.56 1.21 -13.10
N THR A 149 -5.43 0.22 -12.91
CA THR A 149 -5.56 -0.39 -11.59
C THR A 149 -4.45 -1.42 -11.42
N ALA A 150 -3.38 -1.06 -10.70
CA ALA A 150 -2.36 -2.00 -10.21
C ALA A 150 -2.89 -2.89 -9.07
N VAL A 151 -4.11 -3.39 -9.25
CA VAL A 151 -4.88 -4.19 -8.29
C VAL A 151 -5.05 -5.58 -8.89
N TRP A 152 -4.47 -6.56 -8.21
CA TRP A 152 -4.59 -7.98 -8.50
C TRP A 152 -5.88 -8.47 -7.86
N ARG A 153 -6.73 -9.17 -8.59
CA ARG A 153 -7.99 -9.71 -8.05
C ARG A 153 -7.87 -11.21 -7.99
N ALA A 154 -8.02 -11.88 -6.86
CA ALA A 154 -8.00 -13.34 -6.85
C ALA A 154 -9.40 -13.89 -7.11
N MET A 155 -10.33 -13.64 -6.21
CA MET A 155 -11.75 -14.02 -6.31
C MET A 155 -12.65 -12.79 -6.40
N ASP A 156 -13.83 -12.96 -7.00
CA ASP A 156 -14.87 -11.93 -7.14
C ASP A 156 -16.21 -12.54 -6.71
N GLY A 157 -16.59 -12.32 -5.45
CA GLY A 157 -17.68 -13.02 -4.79
C GLY A 157 -17.48 -14.53 -4.81
N GLU A 158 -18.47 -15.24 -5.35
CA GLU A 158 -18.43 -16.71 -5.48
C GLU A 158 -17.73 -17.19 -6.76
N GLN A 159 -17.08 -16.30 -7.53
CA GLN A 159 -16.35 -16.67 -8.74
C GLN A 159 -14.92 -17.12 -8.39
N PRO A 160 -14.58 -18.41 -8.56
CA PRO A 160 -13.24 -18.89 -8.29
C PRO A 160 -12.26 -18.27 -9.30
N GLY A 161 -11.16 -17.76 -8.79
CA GLY A 161 -10.14 -17.14 -9.60
C GLY A 161 -8.82 -17.05 -8.84
N GLY A 162 -7.80 -16.62 -9.57
CA GLY A 162 -6.50 -16.31 -8.98
C GLY A 162 -5.35 -16.58 -9.92
N TYR A 163 -4.15 -16.70 -9.36
CA TYR A 163 -2.92 -16.70 -10.11
C TYR A 163 -2.02 -17.85 -9.70
N ARG A 164 -1.56 -18.61 -10.68
CA ARG A 164 -0.58 -19.67 -10.50
C ARG A 164 0.69 -19.30 -11.25
N PHE A 165 1.76 -19.06 -10.52
CA PHE A 165 3.04 -18.66 -11.06
C PHE A 165 3.99 -19.85 -11.21
N PHE A 166 4.83 -19.82 -12.24
CA PHE A 166 5.83 -20.84 -12.52
C PHE A 166 6.93 -20.28 -13.41
N THR A 167 8.02 -21.01 -13.58
CA THR A 167 9.17 -20.59 -14.38
C THR A 167 9.45 -21.64 -15.46
N VAL A 168 9.60 -21.20 -16.70
CA VAL A 168 9.93 -22.05 -17.85
C VAL A 168 11.18 -21.50 -18.50
N ARG A 169 12.27 -22.28 -18.50
CA ARG A 169 13.56 -21.90 -19.10
C ARG A 169 14.04 -20.50 -18.65
N GLY A 170 13.94 -20.24 -17.34
CA GLY A 170 14.34 -18.95 -16.74
C GLY A 170 13.35 -17.79 -16.94
N VAL A 171 12.25 -17.99 -17.68
CA VAL A 171 11.24 -16.96 -17.90
C VAL A 171 10.06 -17.17 -16.95
N ARG A 172 9.68 -16.12 -16.23
CA ARG A 172 8.55 -16.14 -15.32
C ARG A 172 7.23 -16.16 -16.09
N HIS A 173 6.32 -17.01 -15.67
CA HIS A 173 4.98 -17.18 -16.23
C HIS A 173 3.94 -17.15 -15.12
N VAL A 174 2.71 -16.83 -15.50
CA VAL A 174 1.54 -16.89 -14.63
C VAL A 174 0.33 -17.35 -15.43
N GLU A 175 -0.41 -18.31 -14.90
CA GLU A 175 -1.76 -18.63 -15.35
C GLU A 175 -2.76 -17.86 -14.48
N ARG A 176 -3.66 -17.12 -15.13
CA ARG A 176 -4.83 -16.47 -14.54
C ARG A 176 -6.05 -17.34 -14.75
N LEU A 177 -6.76 -17.68 -13.68
CA LEU A 177 -8.10 -18.29 -13.72
C LEU A 177 -9.16 -17.22 -13.49
N VAL A 178 -10.20 -17.22 -14.31
CA VAL A 178 -11.47 -16.53 -14.05
C VAL A 178 -12.61 -17.53 -14.27
N GLY A 179 -13.26 -17.93 -13.19
CA GLY A 179 -14.42 -18.81 -13.18
C GLY A 179 -15.74 -18.06 -13.32
N SER A 180 -16.78 -18.74 -13.77
CA SER A 180 -18.17 -18.31 -13.61
C SER A 180 -18.64 -18.49 -12.16
N ASP A 181 -19.70 -17.78 -11.77
CA ASP A 181 -20.37 -17.98 -10.46
C ASP A 181 -20.73 -19.46 -10.30
N VAL A 182 -20.42 -20.03 -9.14
CA VAL A 182 -20.61 -21.45 -8.83
C VAL A 182 -22.06 -21.74 -8.47
N ARG A 183 -22.84 -20.75 -8.00
CA ARG A 183 -24.28 -20.89 -7.69
C ARG A 183 -25.11 -21.27 -8.90
N ASP A 184 -24.68 -20.82 -10.08
CA ASP A 184 -25.36 -21.08 -11.35
C ASP A 184 -25.22 -22.54 -11.82
N HIS A 185 -24.46 -23.38 -11.12
CA HIS A 185 -24.15 -24.74 -11.59
C HIS A 185 -24.68 -25.83 -10.65
N PRO A 186 -25.86 -26.42 -10.93
CA PRO A 186 -26.37 -27.58 -10.21
C PRO A 186 -25.48 -28.84 -10.35
N ARG A 187 -24.41 -28.78 -11.16
CA ARG A 187 -23.54 -29.91 -11.54
C ARG A 187 -22.24 -30.00 -10.74
N ARG A 188 -22.00 -29.15 -9.72
CA ARG A 188 -20.72 -29.08 -8.99
C ARG A 188 -19.51 -28.82 -9.89
N GLU A 189 -19.69 -28.05 -10.96
CA GLU A 189 -18.66 -27.64 -11.90
C GLU A 189 -18.82 -26.15 -12.20
N PHE A 190 -17.77 -25.48 -12.68
CA PHE A 190 -17.85 -24.10 -13.16
C PHE A 190 -17.11 -23.97 -14.49
N ARG A 191 -17.56 -23.03 -15.33
CA ARG A 191 -16.85 -22.67 -16.56
C ARG A 191 -15.72 -21.72 -16.19
N ALA A 192 -14.56 -21.87 -16.80
CA ALA A 192 -13.42 -21.01 -16.53
C ALA A 192 -12.68 -20.60 -17.80
N VAL A 193 -12.10 -19.40 -17.74
CA VAL A 193 -11.12 -18.90 -18.69
C VAL A 193 -9.75 -18.94 -18.04
N LEU A 194 -8.82 -19.65 -18.66
CA LEU A 194 -7.43 -19.75 -18.26
C LEU A 194 -6.56 -19.00 -19.26
N THR A 195 -5.91 -17.93 -18.82
CA THR A 195 -4.94 -17.21 -19.65
C THR A 195 -3.55 -17.33 -19.05
N THR A 196 -2.64 -17.91 -19.82
CA THR A 196 -1.21 -17.93 -19.51
C THR A 196 -0.57 -16.65 -20.02
N TYR A 197 0.23 -16.03 -19.18
CA TYR A 197 1.07 -14.88 -19.49
C TYR A 197 2.53 -15.23 -19.25
N ARG A 198 3.42 -14.58 -20.02
CA ARG A 198 4.86 -14.60 -19.78
C ARG A 198 5.32 -13.19 -19.40
N TRP A 199 6.29 -13.10 -18.50
CA TRP A 199 6.95 -11.83 -18.23
C TRP A 199 7.92 -11.49 -19.35
N SER A 200 7.80 -10.30 -19.91
CA SER A 200 8.65 -9.82 -20.99
C SER A 200 8.69 -8.30 -21.01
N LYS A 201 9.88 -7.70 -21.12
CA LYS A 201 10.06 -6.23 -21.22
C LYS A 201 9.31 -5.47 -20.11
N ASN A 202 9.41 -5.95 -18.87
CA ASN A 202 8.78 -5.35 -17.68
C ASN A 202 7.24 -5.33 -17.71
N THR A 203 6.61 -6.26 -18.43
CA THR A 203 5.16 -6.42 -18.45
C THR A 203 4.78 -7.87 -18.68
N TRP A 204 3.54 -8.21 -18.32
CA TRP A 204 2.94 -9.49 -18.64
C TRP A 204 2.40 -9.48 -20.06
N VAL A 205 2.77 -10.48 -20.84
CA VAL A 205 2.32 -10.64 -22.22
C VAL A 205 1.51 -11.93 -22.32
N PRO A 206 0.24 -11.89 -22.78
CA PRO A 206 -0.56 -13.09 -22.95
C PRO A 206 0.08 -14.00 -24.00
N VAL A 207 0.13 -15.30 -23.72
CA VAL A 207 0.69 -16.31 -24.64
C VAL A 207 -0.32 -17.36 -25.05
N LYS A 208 -1.29 -17.67 -24.19
CA LYS A 208 -2.30 -18.71 -24.46
C LYS A 208 -3.55 -18.46 -23.64
N THR A 209 -4.71 -18.54 -24.27
CA THR A 209 -6.02 -18.53 -23.57
C THR A 209 -6.77 -19.80 -23.92
N ARG A 210 -7.38 -20.44 -22.92
CA ARG A 210 -8.25 -21.60 -23.09
C ARG A 210 -9.50 -21.47 -22.22
N ARG A 211 -10.63 -21.95 -22.73
CA ARG A 211 -11.85 -22.16 -21.95
C ARG A 211 -11.87 -23.60 -21.46
N THR A 212 -12.30 -23.82 -20.24
CA THR A 212 -12.40 -25.16 -19.64
C THR A 212 -13.61 -25.23 -18.72
N THR A 213 -14.02 -26.44 -18.39
CA THR A 213 -14.91 -26.70 -17.24
C THR A 213 -14.05 -27.32 -16.14
N MET A 214 -14.29 -26.93 -14.89
CA MET A 214 -13.56 -27.43 -13.72
C MET A 214 -14.55 -27.86 -12.65
N PRO A 215 -14.22 -28.88 -11.83
CA PRO A 215 -15.06 -29.25 -10.71
C PRO A 215 -14.99 -28.14 -9.64
N ALA A 216 -16.14 -27.79 -9.06
CA ALA A 216 -16.29 -26.87 -7.96
C ALA A 216 -15.93 -27.55 -6.63
N THR A 217 -14.70 -28.05 -6.53
CA THR A 217 -14.17 -28.70 -5.34
C THR A 217 -12.98 -27.92 -4.83
N GLU A 218 -12.77 -27.92 -3.51
CA GLU A 218 -11.61 -27.27 -2.89
C GLU A 218 -10.29 -27.71 -3.55
N LYS A 219 -10.14 -29.02 -3.83
CA LYS A 219 -8.95 -29.58 -4.50
C LYS A 219 -8.66 -28.93 -5.86
N ALA A 220 -9.69 -28.54 -6.61
CA ALA A 220 -9.55 -27.93 -7.92
C ALA A 220 -9.38 -26.41 -7.86
N ILE A 221 -9.91 -25.76 -6.82
CA ILE A 221 -9.86 -24.31 -6.61
C ILE A 221 -8.57 -23.90 -5.89
N ARG A 222 -8.15 -24.63 -4.86
CA ARG A 222 -6.97 -24.32 -4.02
C ARG A 222 -5.68 -24.01 -4.80
N PRO A 223 -5.33 -24.68 -5.91
CA PRO A 223 -4.15 -24.32 -6.70
C PRO A 223 -4.18 -22.92 -7.32
N TRP A 224 -5.32 -22.25 -7.26
CA TRP A 224 -5.56 -20.89 -7.76
C TRP A 224 -5.58 -19.85 -6.65
N ALA A 225 -5.13 -20.16 -5.43
CA ALA A 225 -4.96 -19.13 -4.41
C ALA A 225 -4.09 -17.96 -4.94
N PRO A 226 -4.33 -16.70 -4.52
CA PRO A 226 -3.86 -15.47 -5.15
C PRO A 226 -2.40 -15.44 -5.64
N PHE A 227 -1.47 -16.10 -4.96
CA PHE A 227 -0.05 -16.07 -5.29
C PHE A 227 0.62 -17.45 -5.26
N THR A 228 -0.11 -18.48 -5.71
CA THR A 228 0.43 -19.85 -5.73
C THR A 228 1.70 -19.93 -6.59
N GLY A 229 2.79 -20.46 -6.03
CA GLY A 229 4.06 -20.65 -6.75
C GLY A 229 5.01 -19.46 -6.73
N THR A 230 4.75 -18.41 -5.93
CA THR A 230 5.68 -17.29 -5.71
C THR A 230 6.56 -17.46 -4.46
N GLY A 231 6.16 -18.34 -3.54
CA GLY A 231 6.75 -18.47 -2.20
C GLY A 231 6.06 -17.59 -1.15
N MET A 232 5.14 -16.72 -1.55
CA MET A 232 4.29 -15.98 -0.62
C MET A 232 3.37 -16.95 0.12
N ARG A 233 3.22 -16.73 1.43
CA ARG A 233 2.24 -17.45 2.26
C ARG A 233 1.11 -16.49 2.57
N LEU A 234 -0.11 -16.89 2.26
CA LEU A 234 -1.28 -16.14 2.68
C LEU A 234 -1.55 -16.46 4.16
N PRO A 235 -2.08 -15.51 4.95
CA PRO A 235 -2.22 -15.66 6.40
C PRO A 235 -3.30 -16.65 6.88
N TRP A 236 -3.91 -17.44 5.99
CA TRP A 236 -5.02 -18.37 6.30
C TRP A 236 -4.64 -19.86 6.21
#